data_AF-A0A8B6F5Z4-F1
#
_entry.id   AF-A0A8B6F5Z4-F1
#
_cell.length_a   1.000
_cell.length_b   1.000
_cell.length_c   1.000
_cell.angle_alpha   90.00
_cell.angle_beta   90.00
_cell.angle_gamma   90.00
#
_symmetry.space_group_name_H-M   'P 1'
#
loop_
_entity.id
_entity.type
_entity.pdbx_description
1 polymer ?
#
loop_
_entity_poly.entity_id
_entity_poly.type
_entity_poly.pdbx_seq_one_letter_code
_entity_poly.pdbx_strand_id
1 'polypeptide(L)'
;MGQHNYSVRPFRILLYKISKDLASDDVTLLASFSPRVFKLTQQEKATIKSALDLFVLLEKRGIKEIDHTNLLKEMVKSLENRGDLVDLVDKYQGPPVPFYEMTSKPRGICVIINNKNFIKMKAREGTDVDQGWQNWKHGWQRYEDSCYIIQYTLQTWDEAKNLCHDNLNAYLAEIKTSRENSFLMGILPKPNIDITGLAGEVWLGANALNVKRLFIWNNSSTYLDFTDWGPGEPNGRDYEHCLSTHMYNDGKLHWNDRACSTWHFFVCEKSVGLSGCGE
;
A
#
# COMPACT_ATOMS: atom_id res chain seq x y z
N MET A 1 31.17 7.02 0.19
CA MET A 1 30.38 7.20 -1.05
C MET A 1 28.92 7.43 -0.68
N GLY A 2 28.39 8.59 -1.10
CA GLY A 2 26.98 9.02 -1.16
C GLY A 2 25.95 8.49 -0.15
N GLN A 3 25.82 9.13 1.01
CA GLN A 3 24.59 9.03 1.82
C GLN A 3 23.50 9.90 1.19
N HIS A 4 22.50 9.30 0.56
CA HIS A 4 21.29 10.01 0.17
C HIS A 4 20.40 10.18 1.41
N ASN A 5 20.45 11.38 2.00
CA ASN A 5 19.60 11.80 3.11
C ASN A 5 18.15 11.97 2.59
N TYR A 6 17.32 10.95 2.73
CA TYR A 6 15.89 11.02 2.44
C TYR A 6 15.12 11.55 3.66
N SER A 7 15.41 12.80 4.03
CA SER A 7 14.48 13.61 4.83
C SER A 7 13.38 14.10 3.89
N VAL A 8 12.11 13.95 4.27
CA VAL A 8 11.03 14.70 3.61
C VAL A 8 11.29 16.17 3.91
N ARG A 9 11.98 16.84 2.98
CA ARG A 9 12.49 18.19 3.16
C ARG A 9 11.30 19.11 3.46
N PRO A 10 11.34 19.95 4.52
CA PRO A 10 10.24 20.86 4.87
C PRO A 10 9.69 21.70 3.70
N PHE A 11 10.55 21.98 2.71
CA PHE A 11 10.22 22.62 1.45
C PHE A 11 9.13 21.89 0.63
N ARG A 12 9.05 20.55 0.67
CA ARG A 12 7.98 19.77 0.01
C ARG A 12 6.59 20.05 0.58
N ILE A 13 6.51 20.34 1.87
CA ILE A 13 5.25 20.68 2.52
C ILE A 13 4.76 22.04 2.03
N LEU A 14 5.67 22.99 1.83
CA LEU A 14 5.35 24.29 1.23
C LEU A 14 4.85 24.13 -0.21
N LEU A 15 5.55 23.36 -1.04
CA LEU A 15 5.12 23.07 -2.43
C LEU A 15 3.75 22.39 -2.48
N TYR A 16 3.48 21.46 -1.56
CA TYR A 16 2.17 20.80 -1.48
C TYR A 16 1.04 21.78 -1.10
N LYS A 17 1.26 22.65 -0.11
CA LYS A 17 0.27 23.67 0.27
C LYS A 17 -0.03 24.61 -0.90
N ILE A 18 1.01 25.10 -1.58
CA ILE A 18 0.85 25.93 -2.78
C ILE A 18 0.08 25.15 -3.86
N SER A 19 0.40 23.88 -4.09
CA SER A 19 -0.24 23.05 -5.13
C SER A 19 -1.74 22.84 -4.92
N LYS A 20 -2.21 22.85 -3.66
CA LYS A 20 -3.64 22.67 -3.35
C LYS A 20 -4.49 23.87 -3.73
N ASP A 21 -3.89 25.04 -3.71
CA ASP A 21 -4.60 26.30 -3.90
C ASP A 21 -4.41 26.83 -5.33
N LEU A 22 -3.67 26.14 -6.22
CA LEU A 22 -3.45 26.53 -7.62
C LEU A 22 -4.52 25.95 -8.55
N ALA A 23 -5.13 26.80 -9.38
CA ALA A 23 -6.03 26.37 -10.45
C ALA A 23 -5.26 25.94 -11.71
N SER A 24 -5.92 25.27 -12.65
CA SER A 24 -5.29 24.80 -13.91
C SER A 24 -4.67 25.94 -14.74
N ASP A 25 -5.28 27.13 -14.71
CA ASP A 25 -4.75 28.31 -15.40
C ASP A 25 -3.47 28.83 -14.72
N ASP A 26 -3.42 28.82 -13.38
CA ASP A 26 -2.22 29.15 -12.60
C ASP A 26 -1.08 28.17 -12.90
N VAL A 27 -1.38 26.87 -13.02
CA VAL A 27 -0.39 25.84 -13.36
C VAL A 27 0.17 26.07 -14.77
N THR A 28 -0.69 26.47 -15.71
CA THR A 28 -0.29 26.78 -17.08
C THR A 28 0.63 28.00 -17.12
N LEU A 29 0.30 29.05 -16.35
CA LEU A 29 1.13 30.25 -16.20
C LEU A 29 2.48 29.93 -15.55
N LEU A 30 2.50 29.16 -14.46
CA LEU A 30 3.74 28.71 -13.80
C LEU A 30 4.61 27.84 -14.72
N ALA A 31 3.99 26.94 -15.49
CA ALA A 31 4.68 26.11 -16.47
C ALA A 31 5.24 26.94 -17.64
N SER A 32 4.61 28.07 -17.97
CA SER A 32 5.09 29.03 -18.97
C SER A 32 6.24 29.92 -18.46
N PHE A 33 6.30 30.17 -17.14
CA PHE A 33 7.40 30.88 -16.47
C PHE A 33 8.63 29.98 -16.30
N SER A 34 8.43 28.69 -16.03
CA SER A 34 9.45 27.65 -15.88
C SER A 34 10.54 27.59 -16.99
N PRO A 35 10.24 27.73 -18.30
CA PRO A 35 11.27 27.74 -19.35
C PRO A 35 12.28 28.89 -19.25
N ARG A 36 11.98 30.00 -18.56
CA ARG A 36 12.95 31.09 -18.35
C ARG A 36 14.03 30.73 -17.31
N VAL A 37 13.77 29.77 -16.43
CA VAL A 37 14.67 29.41 -15.32
C VAL A 37 15.25 28.00 -15.47
N PHE A 38 14.43 27.02 -15.88
CA PHE A 38 14.82 25.60 -15.94
C PHE A 38 14.90 25.01 -17.34
N LYS A 39 14.57 25.80 -18.38
CA LYS A 39 14.58 25.38 -19.80
C LYS A 39 13.90 24.02 -20.03
N LEU A 40 12.64 23.87 -19.58
CA LEU A 40 11.86 22.66 -19.78
C LEU A 40 11.65 22.37 -21.28
N THR A 41 11.86 21.11 -21.68
CA THR A 41 11.59 20.62 -23.04
C THR A 41 10.09 20.58 -23.33
N GLN A 42 9.71 20.52 -24.62
CA GLN A 42 8.30 20.38 -25.00
C GLN A 42 7.68 19.07 -24.49
N GLN A 43 8.48 18.01 -24.42
CA GLN A 43 8.06 16.72 -23.87
C GLN A 43 7.77 16.80 -22.37
N GLU A 44 8.62 17.48 -21.59
CA GLU A 44 8.39 17.68 -20.15
C GLU A 44 7.18 18.59 -19.90
N LYS A 45 6.95 19.58 -20.76
CA LYS A 45 5.75 20.42 -20.66
C LYS A 45 4.47 19.62 -20.89
N ALA A 46 4.49 18.69 -21.83
CA ALA A 46 3.35 17.82 -22.11
C ALA A 46 3.00 16.87 -20.94
N THR A 47 3.93 16.61 -20.02
CA THR A 47 3.66 15.77 -18.84
C THR A 47 3.10 16.55 -17.65
N ILE A 48 3.09 17.88 -17.67
CA ILE A 48 2.58 18.71 -16.58
C ILE A 48 1.06 18.78 -16.68
N LYS A 49 0.35 18.04 -15.82
CA LYS A 49 -1.11 18.06 -15.74
C LYS A 49 -1.62 18.73 -14.46
N SER A 50 -0.74 18.89 -13.48
CA SER A 50 -1.03 19.48 -12.18
C SER A 50 0.16 20.29 -11.65
N ALA A 51 -0.10 21.14 -10.64
CA ALA A 51 0.94 21.84 -9.91
C ALA A 51 1.95 20.87 -9.29
N LEU A 52 1.50 19.68 -8.87
CA LEU A 52 2.37 18.66 -8.28
C LEU A 52 3.34 18.08 -9.33
N ASP A 53 2.87 17.83 -10.56
CA ASP A 53 3.73 17.35 -11.65
C ASP A 53 4.84 18.37 -11.97
N LEU A 54 4.47 19.65 -12.01
CA LEU A 54 5.41 20.75 -12.19
C LEU A 54 6.44 20.76 -11.04
N PHE A 55 6.00 20.70 -9.79
CA PHE A 55 6.91 20.74 -8.63
C PHE A 55 7.82 19.51 -8.57
N VAL A 56 7.35 18.32 -8.90
CA VAL A 56 8.20 17.11 -8.99
C VAL A 56 9.27 17.25 -10.07
N LEU A 57 8.93 17.80 -11.24
CA LEU A 57 9.92 18.08 -12.29
C LEU A 57 10.96 19.10 -11.83
N LEU A 58 10.54 20.16 -11.15
CA LEU A 58 11.43 21.19 -10.62
C LEU A 58 12.35 20.66 -9.51
N GLU A 59 11.85 19.76 -8.65
CA GLU A 59 12.68 19.06 -7.67
C GLU A 59 13.75 18.18 -8.32
N LYS A 60 13.39 17.45 -9.38
CA LYS A 60 14.35 16.66 -10.17
C LYS A 60 15.44 17.55 -10.77
N ARG A 61 15.11 18.80 -11.11
CA ARG A 61 16.03 19.83 -11.62
C ARG A 61 16.79 20.61 -10.55
N GLY A 62 16.56 20.33 -9.25
CA GLY A 62 17.39 20.86 -8.16
C GLY A 62 16.72 21.87 -7.22
N ILE A 63 15.41 22.16 -7.35
CA ILE A 63 14.72 22.97 -6.33
C ILE A 63 14.54 22.13 -5.05
N LYS A 64 15.51 22.19 -4.13
CA LYS A 64 15.55 21.30 -2.96
C LYS A 64 15.81 21.96 -1.60
N GLU A 65 16.00 23.29 -1.51
CA GLU A 65 16.45 23.96 -0.27
C GLU A 65 16.06 25.46 -0.15
N ILE A 66 16.28 26.02 1.04
CA ILE A 66 15.86 27.35 1.54
C ILE A 66 16.32 28.54 0.67
N ASP A 67 17.46 28.44 -0.04
CA ASP A 67 17.96 29.47 -0.96
C ASP A 67 17.09 29.63 -2.24
N HIS A 68 16.15 28.72 -2.48
CA HIS A 68 15.20 28.79 -3.60
C HIS A 68 13.80 29.29 -3.21
N THR A 69 13.61 29.74 -1.97
CA THR A 69 12.38 30.46 -1.58
C THR A 69 12.19 31.73 -2.40
N ASN A 70 13.28 32.42 -2.75
CA ASN A 70 13.26 33.56 -3.67
C ASN A 70 12.74 33.19 -5.07
N LEU A 71 13.18 32.06 -5.61
CA LEU A 71 12.73 31.62 -6.92
C LEU A 71 11.25 31.20 -6.90
N LEU A 72 10.85 30.46 -5.86
CA LEU A 72 9.44 30.09 -5.65
C LEU A 72 8.57 31.35 -5.47
N LYS A 73 9.08 32.36 -4.75
CA LYS A 73 8.44 33.65 -4.58
C LYS A 73 8.30 34.39 -5.91
N GLU A 74 9.33 34.44 -6.75
CA GLU A 74 9.25 35.04 -8.09
C GLU A 74 8.27 34.29 -9.01
N MET A 75 8.23 32.96 -8.94
CA MET A 75 7.25 32.15 -9.67
C MET A 75 5.82 32.46 -9.21
N VAL A 76 5.58 32.52 -7.91
CA VAL A 76 4.25 32.82 -7.36
C VAL A 76 3.83 34.27 -7.61
N LYS A 77 4.76 35.23 -7.57
CA LYS A 77 4.51 36.63 -7.97
C LYS A 77 4.12 36.80 -9.44
N SER A 78 4.49 35.85 -10.30
CA SER A 78 4.10 35.87 -11.72
C SER A 78 2.63 35.50 -11.94
N LEU A 79 1.94 35.01 -10.90
CA LEU A 79 0.52 34.75 -10.92
C LEU A 79 -0.28 36.01 -10.57
N GLU A 80 -1.24 36.36 -11.41
CA GLU A 80 -2.16 37.47 -11.12
C GLU A 80 -3.09 37.12 -9.96
N ASN A 81 -3.34 38.10 -9.06
CA ASN A 81 -4.28 37.97 -7.93
C ASN A 81 -3.94 36.89 -6.87
N ARG A 82 -2.70 36.38 -6.81
CA ARG A 82 -2.26 35.35 -5.84
C ARG A 82 -1.39 35.87 -4.69
N GLY A 83 -1.77 37.00 -4.11
CA GLY A 83 -1.07 37.60 -2.96
C GLY A 83 -1.06 36.69 -1.71
N ASP A 84 -2.08 35.85 -1.57
CA ASP A 84 -2.22 34.81 -0.54
C ASP A 84 -1.04 33.82 -0.54
N LEU A 85 -0.60 33.41 -1.74
CA LEU A 85 0.50 32.47 -1.90
C LEU A 85 1.85 33.15 -1.67
N VAL A 86 1.99 34.43 -2.04
CA VAL A 86 3.21 35.21 -1.77
C VAL A 86 3.40 35.36 -0.25
N ASP A 87 2.33 35.68 0.48
CA ASP A 87 2.33 35.76 1.94
C ASP A 87 2.66 34.40 2.59
N LEU A 88 2.18 33.30 2.00
CA LEU A 88 2.48 31.94 2.46
C LEU A 88 3.96 31.59 2.30
N VAL A 89 4.59 32.00 1.19
CA VAL A 89 6.03 31.83 0.96
C VAL A 89 6.84 32.75 1.88
N ASP A 90 6.40 33.98 2.14
CA ASP A 90 7.11 34.94 3.00
C ASP A 90 7.04 34.62 4.48
N LYS A 91 5.94 34.00 4.94
CA LYS A 91 5.80 33.52 6.32
C LYS A 91 6.49 32.17 6.54
N TYR A 92 7.03 31.54 5.51
CA TYR A 92 7.70 30.25 5.62
C TYR A 92 9.11 30.42 6.22
N GLN A 93 9.24 30.16 7.52
CA GLN A 93 10.53 30.16 8.23
C GLN A 93 11.21 28.77 8.30
N GLY A 94 10.62 27.74 7.67
CA GLY A 94 10.96 26.35 7.95
C GLY A 94 10.50 25.94 9.36
N PRO A 95 9.68 24.90 9.53
CA PRO A 95 9.21 24.52 10.86
C PRO A 95 10.32 23.87 11.72
N PRO A 96 10.35 24.12 13.04
CA PRO A 96 10.92 23.21 14.01
C PRO A 96 9.94 22.03 14.15
N VAL A 97 9.95 21.12 13.18
CA VAL A 97 9.25 19.85 13.36
C VAL A 97 10.08 19.04 14.35
N PRO A 98 9.53 18.45 15.42
CA PRO A 98 10.26 17.43 16.16
C PRO A 98 10.54 16.29 15.18
N PHE A 99 11.76 16.25 14.66
CA PHE A 99 12.27 15.13 13.90
C PHE A 99 12.90 14.19 14.92
N TYR A 100 12.49 12.93 14.89
CA TYR A 100 13.18 11.90 15.64
C TYR A 100 14.31 11.40 14.75
N GLU A 101 15.54 11.53 15.24
CA GLU A 101 16.71 10.98 14.55
C GLU A 101 16.58 9.45 14.53
N MET A 102 16.51 8.84 13.34
CA MET A 102 16.43 7.38 13.22
C MET A 102 17.80 6.78 13.54
N THR A 103 18.00 6.41 14.80
CA THR A 103 19.26 5.84 15.33
C THR A 103 19.37 4.32 15.17
N SER A 104 18.31 3.64 14.69
CA SER A 104 18.29 2.19 14.50
C SER A 104 19.13 1.71 13.31
N LYS A 105 19.71 0.52 13.44
CA LYS A 105 20.44 -0.20 12.39
C LYS A 105 19.84 -1.60 12.19
N PRO A 106 19.42 -1.98 10.98
CA PRO A 106 19.42 -1.19 9.74
C PRO A 106 18.33 -0.12 9.71
N ARG A 107 18.55 0.95 8.94
CA ARG A 107 17.57 2.03 8.73
C ARG A 107 16.46 1.52 7.79
N GLY A 108 15.32 1.12 8.34
CA GLY A 108 14.12 0.78 7.56
C GLY A 108 13.34 2.02 7.08
N ILE A 109 12.38 1.82 6.17
CA ILE A 109 11.45 2.86 5.70
C ILE A 109 10.24 2.91 6.64
N CYS A 110 9.97 4.06 7.24
CA CYS A 110 8.75 4.28 8.04
C CYS A 110 7.71 5.01 7.17
N VAL A 111 6.59 4.34 6.87
CA VAL A 111 5.46 4.94 6.15
C VAL A 111 4.41 5.35 7.18
N ILE A 112 4.21 6.66 7.36
CA ILE A 112 3.11 7.18 8.18
C ILE A 112 1.86 7.27 7.32
N ILE A 113 1.02 6.25 7.40
CA ILE A 113 -0.32 6.26 6.82
C ILE A 113 -1.27 6.76 7.93
N ASN A 114 -1.75 8.00 7.82
CA ASN A 114 -2.79 8.65 8.65
C ASN A 114 -2.36 9.29 9.98
N ASN A 115 -2.14 10.62 9.97
CA ASN A 115 -1.81 11.42 11.15
C ASN A 115 -2.98 11.74 12.11
N LYS A 116 -4.24 11.39 11.80
CA LYS A 116 -5.39 11.81 12.64
C LYS A 116 -5.54 11.00 13.94
N ASN A 117 -5.01 9.78 14.01
CA ASN A 117 -5.19 8.90 15.17
C ASN A 117 -4.04 8.94 16.20
N PHE A 118 -2.90 9.56 15.87
CA PHE A 118 -1.74 9.58 16.79
C PHE A 118 -1.95 10.45 18.04
N ILE A 119 -2.85 11.43 17.99
CA ILE A 119 -3.09 12.36 19.12
C ILE A 119 -3.88 11.69 20.26
N LYS A 120 -4.62 10.62 19.98
CA LYS A 120 -5.48 9.94 20.96
C LYS A 120 -4.81 8.77 21.71
N MET A 121 -3.67 8.27 21.24
CA MET A 121 -2.94 7.21 21.92
C MET A 121 -2.01 7.83 22.98
N LYS A 122 -2.48 7.86 24.24
CA LYS A 122 -1.77 8.49 25.36
C LYS A 122 -0.47 7.78 25.77
N ALA A 123 -0.23 6.56 25.31
CA ALA A 123 1.05 5.85 25.44
C ALA A 123 1.16 4.85 24.29
N ARG A 124 2.25 4.94 23.52
CA ARG A 124 2.67 3.90 22.57
C ARG A 124 3.86 3.20 23.19
N GLU A 125 3.82 1.88 23.29
CA GLU A 125 4.84 1.08 23.98
C GLU A 125 6.19 0.97 23.23
N GLY A 126 6.31 1.64 22.07
CA GLY A 126 7.57 1.79 21.33
C GLY A 126 7.82 0.73 20.26
N THR A 127 8.97 0.87 19.58
CA THR A 127 9.38 0.12 18.39
C THR A 127 9.47 -1.39 18.57
N ASP A 128 9.65 -1.86 19.80
CA ASP A 128 9.87 -3.28 20.07
C ASP A 128 8.53 -4.04 20.13
N VAL A 129 7.50 -3.39 20.67
CA VAL A 129 6.11 -3.86 20.59
C VAL A 129 5.58 -3.73 19.16
N ASP A 130 5.93 -2.64 18.47
CA ASP A 130 5.64 -2.49 17.04
C ASP A 130 6.38 -3.55 16.20
N GLN A 131 7.63 -3.93 16.52
CA GLN A 131 8.35 -5.02 15.86
C GLN A 131 7.70 -6.37 16.12
N GLY A 132 7.25 -6.66 17.36
CA GLY A 132 6.46 -7.85 17.65
C GLY A 132 5.17 -7.90 16.85
N TRP A 133 4.47 -6.77 16.73
CA TRP A 133 3.27 -6.64 15.89
C TRP A 133 3.55 -6.75 14.40
N GLN A 134 4.66 -6.20 13.91
CA GLN A 134 5.08 -6.29 12.51
C GLN A 134 5.52 -7.72 12.16
N ASN A 135 6.26 -8.39 13.05
CA ASN A 135 6.63 -9.79 12.89
C ASN A 135 5.40 -10.70 12.95
N TRP A 136 4.41 -10.39 13.78
CA TRP A 136 3.13 -11.11 13.79
C TRP A 136 2.31 -10.83 12.51
N LYS A 137 2.24 -9.58 12.05
CA LYS A 137 1.50 -9.20 10.84
C LYS A 137 2.16 -9.61 9.53
N HIS A 138 3.49 -9.69 9.48
CA HIS A 138 4.28 -9.85 8.25
C HIS A 138 5.23 -11.06 8.28
N GLY A 139 5.23 -11.83 9.36
CA GLY A 139 5.98 -13.08 9.49
C GLY A 139 5.09 -14.32 9.36
N TRP A 140 5.74 -15.48 9.38
CA TRP A 140 5.06 -16.77 9.33
C TRP A 140 4.32 -17.06 10.65
N GLN A 141 3.05 -17.37 10.56
CA GLN A 141 2.20 -17.81 11.66
C GLN A 141 2.09 -19.34 11.62
N ARG A 142 2.45 -20.00 12.72
CA ARG A 142 2.31 -21.45 12.83
C ARG A 142 0.89 -21.82 13.26
N TYR A 143 0.31 -22.81 12.59
CA TYR A 143 -0.86 -23.52 13.07
C TYR A 143 -0.67 -25.02 12.78
N GLU A 144 -0.68 -25.82 13.85
CA GLU A 144 -0.37 -27.26 13.79
C GLU A 144 0.97 -27.53 13.06
N ASP A 145 0.91 -28.27 11.96
CA ASP A 145 2.05 -28.70 11.14
C ASP A 145 2.25 -27.84 9.87
N SER A 146 1.59 -26.67 9.80
CA SER A 146 1.71 -25.71 8.71
C SER A 146 2.13 -24.31 9.19
N CYS A 147 2.73 -23.55 8.28
CA CYS A 147 3.15 -22.17 8.45
C CYS A 147 2.43 -21.30 7.41
N TYR A 148 1.85 -20.18 7.83
CA TYR A 148 1.04 -19.30 6.99
C TYR A 148 1.60 -17.89 6.99
N ILE A 149 1.67 -17.23 5.83
CA ILE A 149 2.10 -15.82 5.75
C ILE A 149 1.17 -15.04 4.83
N ILE A 150 0.73 -13.88 5.31
CA ILE A 150 -0.16 -12.99 4.58
C ILE A 150 0.67 -11.98 3.78
N GLN A 151 0.43 -11.93 2.48
CA GLN A 151 1.05 -10.97 1.57
C GLN A 151 0.07 -9.83 1.29
N TYR A 152 0.44 -8.62 1.68
CA TYR A 152 -0.37 -7.40 1.55
C TYR A 152 -0.14 -6.67 0.22
N THR A 153 0.32 -7.38 -0.80
CA THR A 153 0.44 -6.87 -2.17
C THR A 153 -0.76 -7.37 -2.98
N LEU A 154 -1.36 -6.48 -3.75
CA LEU A 154 -2.52 -6.81 -4.58
C LEU A 154 -2.07 -7.55 -5.84
N GLN A 155 -2.57 -8.76 -6.05
CA GLN A 155 -2.19 -9.65 -7.14
C GLN A 155 -3.39 -10.39 -7.71
N THR A 156 -3.33 -10.79 -8.98
CA THR A 156 -4.26 -11.79 -9.52
C THR A 156 -4.01 -13.15 -8.86
N TRP A 157 -4.98 -14.07 -8.96
CA TRP A 157 -4.84 -15.39 -8.32
C TRP A 157 -3.63 -16.17 -8.86
N ASP A 158 -3.39 -16.11 -10.17
CA ASP A 158 -2.25 -16.80 -10.79
C ASP A 158 -0.91 -16.19 -10.39
N GLU A 159 -0.81 -14.85 -10.34
CA GLU A 159 0.37 -14.15 -9.85
C GLU A 159 0.64 -14.46 -8.37
N ALA A 160 -0.40 -14.47 -7.53
CA ALA A 160 -0.30 -14.82 -6.11
C ALA A 160 0.22 -16.26 -5.90
N LYS A 161 -0.31 -17.21 -6.69
CA LYS A 161 0.16 -18.60 -6.73
C LYS A 161 1.65 -18.68 -7.06
N ASN A 162 2.07 -18.01 -8.13
CA ASN A 162 3.47 -18.01 -8.57
C ASN A 162 4.37 -17.33 -7.52
N LEU A 163 3.92 -16.25 -6.88
CA LEU A 163 4.67 -15.58 -5.82
C LEU A 163 4.86 -16.44 -4.57
N CYS A 164 3.85 -17.21 -4.14
CA CYS A 164 4.02 -18.16 -3.04
C CYS A 164 5.06 -19.24 -3.40
N HIS A 165 4.98 -19.77 -4.62
CA HIS A 165 5.89 -20.81 -5.09
C HIS A 165 7.32 -20.31 -5.25
N ASP A 166 7.52 -19.30 -6.10
CA ASP A 166 8.83 -18.87 -6.58
C ASP A 166 9.62 -18.10 -5.51
N ASN A 167 8.96 -17.29 -4.69
CA ASN A 167 9.65 -16.42 -3.73
C ASN A 167 9.75 -17.02 -2.33
N LEU A 168 8.82 -17.92 -1.96
CA LEU A 168 8.65 -18.37 -0.58
C LEU A 168 8.74 -19.89 -0.42
N ASN A 169 8.89 -20.64 -1.52
CA ASN A 169 8.85 -22.11 -1.52
C ASN A 169 7.62 -22.65 -0.76
N ALA A 170 6.46 -22.06 -1.11
CA ALA A 170 5.17 -22.25 -0.46
C ALA A 170 4.08 -22.35 -1.55
N TYR A 171 2.82 -22.52 -1.15
CA TYR A 171 1.68 -22.52 -2.05
C TYR A 171 0.55 -21.66 -1.48
N LEU A 172 -0.42 -21.25 -2.30
CA LEU A 172 -1.62 -20.57 -1.75
C LEU A 172 -2.35 -21.50 -0.78
N ALA A 173 -2.73 -20.98 0.39
CA ALA A 173 -3.19 -21.80 1.51
C ALA A 173 -4.37 -22.72 1.17
N GLU A 174 -4.31 -23.96 1.66
CA GLU A 174 -5.32 -24.99 1.44
C GLU A 174 -6.00 -25.39 2.76
N ILE A 175 -7.24 -24.95 2.94
CA ILE A 175 -7.96 -25.14 4.21
C ILE A 175 -8.66 -26.51 4.24
N LYS A 176 -8.15 -27.45 5.03
CA LYS A 176 -8.67 -28.82 5.12
C LYS A 176 -9.64 -29.04 6.27
N THR A 177 -9.64 -28.18 7.28
CA THR A 177 -10.48 -28.35 8.47
C THR A 177 -11.16 -27.07 8.95
N SER A 178 -12.25 -27.22 9.70
CA SER A 178 -12.94 -26.09 10.33
C SER A 178 -12.07 -25.33 11.35
N ARG A 179 -11.14 -26.01 12.02
CA ARG A 179 -10.24 -25.36 12.99
C ARG A 179 -9.18 -24.51 12.30
N GLU A 180 -8.59 -25.05 11.23
CA GLU A 180 -7.67 -24.31 10.37
C GLU A 180 -8.36 -23.09 9.74
N ASN A 181 -9.59 -23.26 9.24
CA ASN A 181 -10.39 -22.15 8.74
C ASN A 181 -10.57 -21.05 9.80
N SER A 182 -10.95 -21.44 11.02
CA SER A 182 -11.17 -20.52 12.13
C SER A 182 -9.88 -19.77 12.49
N PHE A 183 -8.74 -20.45 12.47
CA PHE A 183 -7.44 -19.83 12.66
C PHE A 183 -7.15 -18.79 11.57
N LEU A 184 -7.26 -19.16 10.28
CA LEU A 184 -7.00 -18.26 9.17
C LEU A 184 -7.93 -17.05 9.18
N MET A 185 -9.25 -17.23 9.29
CA MET A 185 -10.20 -16.11 9.37
C MET A 185 -9.95 -15.20 10.57
N GLY A 186 -9.31 -15.70 11.63
CA GLY A 186 -8.90 -14.92 12.79
C GLY A 186 -7.70 -13.99 12.53
N ILE A 187 -6.77 -14.40 11.66
CA ILE A 187 -5.52 -13.66 11.39
C ILE A 187 -5.56 -12.82 10.10
N LEU A 188 -6.47 -13.15 9.17
CA LEU A 188 -6.63 -12.41 7.92
C LEU A 188 -7.06 -10.95 8.16
N PRO A 189 -6.66 -10.00 7.29
CA PRO A 189 -7.09 -8.62 7.38
C PRO A 189 -8.61 -8.53 7.26
N LYS A 190 -9.23 -7.99 8.31
CA LYS A 190 -10.65 -7.62 8.26
C LYS A 190 -10.76 -6.27 7.55
N PRO A 191 -11.62 -6.12 6.54
CA PRO A 191 -11.80 -4.83 5.89
C PRO A 191 -12.27 -3.80 6.92
N ASN A 192 -11.39 -2.85 7.26
CA ASN A 192 -11.81 -1.64 7.96
C ASN A 192 -12.64 -0.84 6.94
N ILE A 193 -13.89 -0.54 7.30
CA ILE A 193 -14.90 0.12 6.45
C ILE A 193 -14.44 1.48 5.87
N ASP A 194 -13.30 2.04 6.26
CA ASP A 194 -13.19 3.51 6.35
C ASP A 194 -12.00 4.22 5.68
N ILE A 195 -11.11 3.61 4.87
CA ILE A 195 -9.96 4.39 4.35
C ILE A 195 -9.63 4.26 2.85
N THR A 196 -10.01 3.20 2.11
CA THR A 196 -9.60 3.13 0.69
C THR A 196 -10.61 2.57 -0.30
N GLY A 197 -11.75 2.00 0.14
CA GLY A 197 -12.65 1.27 -0.78
C GLY A 197 -12.04 0.01 -1.42
N LEU A 198 -10.77 -0.30 -1.13
CA LEU A 198 -10.05 -1.51 -1.50
C LEU A 198 -10.14 -2.50 -0.33
N ALA A 199 -11.36 -2.93 0.00
CA ALA A 199 -11.61 -3.95 1.01
C ALA A 199 -10.91 -5.25 0.58
N GLY A 200 -9.73 -5.50 1.14
CA GLY A 200 -8.83 -6.55 0.68
C GLY A 200 -9.33 -7.94 1.05
N GLU A 201 -10.15 -8.52 0.18
CA GLU A 201 -10.33 -9.96 0.11
C GLU A 201 -8.95 -10.64 -0.02
N VAL A 202 -8.88 -11.91 0.37
CA VAL A 202 -7.64 -12.67 0.38
C VAL A 202 -7.82 -13.93 -0.45
N TRP A 203 -6.92 -14.15 -1.42
CA TRP A 203 -6.85 -15.37 -2.20
C TRP A 203 -6.45 -16.58 -1.36
N LEU A 204 -7.13 -17.71 -1.60
CA LEU A 204 -6.83 -19.04 -1.11
C LEU A 204 -6.49 -19.98 -2.28
N GLY A 205 -6.00 -21.19 -1.98
CA GLY A 205 -5.42 -22.08 -2.98
C GLY A 205 -6.38 -22.85 -3.88
N ALA A 206 -7.70 -22.71 -3.72
CA ALA A 206 -8.65 -23.46 -4.55
C ALA A 206 -9.08 -22.70 -5.81
N ASN A 207 -9.37 -23.46 -6.87
CA ASN A 207 -9.97 -22.92 -8.10
C ASN A 207 -10.85 -23.97 -8.81
N ALA A 208 -11.74 -23.50 -9.69
CA ALA A 208 -12.62 -24.28 -10.54
C ALA A 208 -12.27 -24.16 -12.04
N LEU A 209 -10.98 -24.00 -12.36
CA LEU A 209 -10.49 -23.84 -13.74
C LEU A 209 -10.44 -25.16 -14.53
N ASN A 210 -10.58 -26.30 -13.86
CA ASN A 210 -10.60 -27.60 -14.50
C ASN A 210 -11.88 -27.82 -15.34
N VAL A 211 -11.83 -28.81 -16.23
CA VAL A 211 -12.94 -29.14 -17.16
C VAL A 211 -14.25 -29.49 -16.47
N LYS A 212 -14.22 -30.00 -15.23
CA LYS A 212 -15.42 -30.36 -14.46
C LYS A 212 -16.05 -29.18 -13.74
N ARG A 213 -15.38 -28.01 -13.71
CA ARG A 213 -15.81 -26.81 -13.00
C ARG A 213 -16.09 -27.04 -11.52
N LEU A 214 -15.34 -27.94 -10.91
CA LEU A 214 -15.39 -28.21 -9.47
C LEU A 214 -14.20 -27.55 -8.78
N PHE A 215 -14.39 -26.99 -7.59
CA PHE A 215 -13.26 -26.46 -6.83
C PHE A 215 -12.31 -27.58 -6.41
N ILE A 216 -11.04 -27.40 -6.77
CA ILE A 216 -9.92 -28.24 -6.36
C ILE A 216 -8.85 -27.37 -5.74
N TRP A 217 -8.17 -27.93 -4.75
CA TRP A 217 -6.98 -27.35 -4.17
C TRP A 217 -5.80 -27.42 -5.15
N ASN A 218 -5.17 -26.29 -5.44
CA ASN A 218 -4.17 -26.20 -6.52
C ASN A 218 -2.89 -26.99 -6.26
N ASN A 219 -2.38 -27.01 -5.03
CA ASN A 219 -1.11 -27.66 -4.71
C ASN A 219 -1.30 -29.18 -4.48
N SER A 220 -2.28 -29.58 -3.67
CA SER A 220 -2.54 -31.01 -3.42
C SER A 220 -3.29 -31.71 -4.54
N SER A 221 -3.92 -30.97 -5.46
CA SER A 221 -4.79 -31.51 -6.52
C SER A 221 -5.96 -32.35 -5.97
N THR A 222 -6.46 -32.00 -4.79
CA THR A 222 -7.58 -32.69 -4.12
C THR A 222 -8.88 -31.87 -4.18
N TYR A 223 -10.03 -32.54 -4.07
CA TYR A 223 -11.32 -31.85 -3.91
C TYR A 223 -11.43 -31.20 -2.52
N LEU A 224 -12.38 -30.29 -2.38
CA LEU A 224 -12.70 -29.67 -1.09
C LEU A 224 -13.44 -30.67 -0.19
N ASP A 225 -12.77 -31.17 0.85
CA ASP A 225 -13.40 -32.01 1.89
C ASP A 225 -14.07 -31.17 3.00
N PHE A 226 -13.67 -29.90 3.11
CA PHE A 226 -14.24 -28.90 4.00
C PHE A 226 -14.56 -27.63 3.21
N THR A 227 -15.65 -26.94 3.56
CA THR A 227 -16.02 -25.65 2.96
C THR A 227 -16.58 -24.70 4.00
N ASP A 228 -16.35 -23.40 3.78
CA ASP A 228 -16.93 -22.30 4.57
C ASP A 228 -17.50 -21.22 3.63
N TRP A 229 -18.23 -21.64 2.61
CA TRP A 229 -18.86 -20.74 1.64
C TRP A 229 -19.79 -19.74 2.33
N GLY A 230 -19.71 -18.48 1.89
CA GLY A 230 -20.61 -17.45 2.32
C GLY A 230 -22.04 -17.70 1.85
N PRO A 231 -23.04 -16.99 2.43
CA PRO A 231 -24.42 -17.10 2.01
C PRO A 231 -24.59 -16.84 0.50
N GLY A 232 -24.99 -17.88 -0.23
CA GLY A 232 -25.22 -17.81 -1.68
C GLY A 232 -24.05 -18.26 -2.56
N GLU A 233 -22.92 -18.65 -1.96
CA GLU A 233 -21.72 -19.06 -2.69
C GLU A 233 -21.48 -20.58 -2.70
N PRO A 234 -20.69 -21.11 -3.66
CA PRO A 234 -20.16 -20.40 -4.83
C PRO A 234 -21.25 -20.18 -5.88
N ASN A 235 -21.39 -18.96 -6.37
CA ASN A 235 -22.48 -18.60 -7.29
C ASN A 235 -22.07 -18.70 -8.77
N GLY A 236 -20.76 -18.76 -9.07
CA GLY A 236 -20.20 -18.92 -10.41
C GLY A 236 -20.53 -17.79 -11.39
N ARG A 237 -20.95 -16.61 -10.89
CA ARG A 237 -21.25 -15.42 -11.72
C ARG A 237 -19.97 -14.95 -12.41
N ASP A 238 -20.08 -14.24 -13.54
CA ASP A 238 -18.97 -13.56 -14.22
C ASP A 238 -17.64 -14.34 -14.40
N TYR A 239 -17.67 -15.67 -14.54
CA TYR A 239 -16.46 -16.51 -14.58
C TYR A 239 -15.60 -16.45 -13.30
N GLU A 240 -16.27 -16.31 -12.15
CA GLU A 240 -15.68 -16.44 -10.82
C GLU A 240 -15.24 -17.90 -10.58
N HIS A 241 -13.93 -18.14 -10.61
CA HIS A 241 -13.35 -19.49 -10.59
C HIS A 241 -12.23 -19.64 -9.57
N CYS A 242 -11.89 -18.60 -8.82
CA CYS A 242 -10.81 -18.62 -7.86
C CYS A 242 -11.34 -18.33 -6.46
N LEU A 243 -10.85 -19.08 -5.48
CA LEU A 243 -11.34 -19.00 -4.09
C LEU A 243 -10.71 -17.80 -3.38
N SER A 244 -11.56 -16.94 -2.84
CA SER A 244 -11.21 -15.78 -2.03
C SER A 244 -11.97 -15.78 -0.69
N THR A 245 -11.68 -14.79 0.15
CA THR A 245 -12.42 -14.52 1.39
C THR A 245 -13.18 -13.20 1.29
N HIS A 246 -14.42 -13.17 1.76
CA HIS A 246 -15.26 -11.97 1.74
C HIS A 246 -15.93 -11.75 3.09
N MET A 247 -16.07 -10.49 3.50
CA MET A 247 -16.77 -10.11 4.72
C MET A 247 -18.26 -9.98 4.41
N TYR A 248 -19.09 -10.83 5.00
CA TYR A 248 -20.54 -10.82 4.78
C TYR A 248 -21.26 -9.96 5.82
N ASN A 249 -22.55 -9.71 5.58
CA ASN A 249 -23.41 -8.87 6.43
C ASN A 249 -23.58 -9.41 7.87
N ASP A 250 -23.21 -10.65 8.13
CA ASP A 250 -23.19 -11.24 9.47
C ASP A 250 -21.93 -10.85 10.27
N GLY A 251 -21.03 -10.06 9.68
CA GLY A 251 -19.80 -9.58 10.31
C GLY A 251 -18.68 -10.62 10.33
N LYS A 252 -18.79 -11.70 9.54
CA LYS A 252 -17.79 -12.76 9.46
C LYS A 252 -17.16 -12.84 8.07
N LEU A 253 -15.91 -13.30 8.05
CA LEU A 253 -15.24 -13.70 6.83
C LEU A 253 -15.68 -15.12 6.47
N HIS A 254 -16.16 -15.29 5.25
CA HIS A 254 -16.48 -16.57 4.64
C HIS A 254 -15.83 -16.67 3.26
N TRP A 255 -15.87 -17.85 2.67
CA TRP A 255 -15.33 -18.09 1.33
C TRP A 255 -16.25 -17.53 0.26
N ASN A 256 -15.64 -16.97 -0.79
CA ASN A 256 -16.33 -16.44 -1.96
C ASN A 256 -15.58 -16.87 -3.22
N ASP A 257 -16.28 -17.19 -4.30
CA ASP A 257 -15.66 -17.30 -5.61
C ASP A 257 -15.51 -15.91 -6.25
N ARG A 258 -14.35 -15.67 -6.88
CA ARG A 258 -14.02 -14.42 -7.55
C ARG A 258 -13.37 -14.67 -8.90
N ALA A 259 -13.47 -13.68 -9.78
CA ALA A 259 -12.86 -13.73 -11.09
C ALA A 259 -11.34 -13.72 -10.88
N CYS A 260 -10.64 -14.73 -11.37
CA CYS A 260 -9.22 -14.94 -11.06
C CYS A 260 -8.31 -13.74 -11.45
N SER A 261 -8.79 -12.87 -12.34
CA SER A 261 -8.11 -11.65 -12.79
C SER A 261 -8.29 -10.44 -11.86
N THR A 262 -9.08 -10.52 -10.79
CA THR A 262 -9.19 -9.43 -9.80
C THR A 262 -7.97 -9.40 -8.90
N TRP A 263 -7.70 -8.24 -8.29
CA TRP A 263 -6.49 -8.01 -7.50
C TRP A 263 -6.80 -8.03 -6.02
N HIS A 264 -6.19 -8.96 -5.31
CA HIS A 264 -6.43 -9.19 -3.89
C HIS A 264 -5.14 -9.47 -3.13
N PHE A 265 -5.19 -9.36 -1.81
CA PHE A 265 -4.13 -9.91 -0.97
C PHE A 265 -4.16 -11.44 -1.06
N PHE A 266 -3.16 -12.11 -0.52
CA PHE A 266 -3.09 -13.57 -0.57
C PHE A 266 -2.38 -14.14 0.64
N VAL A 267 -2.67 -15.41 0.95
CA VAL A 267 -2.01 -16.14 2.03
C VAL A 267 -1.28 -17.35 1.45
N CYS A 268 0.01 -17.46 1.78
CA CYS A 268 0.83 -18.61 1.42
C CYS A 268 0.94 -19.56 2.61
N GLU A 269 1.02 -20.84 2.32
CA GLU A 269 1.17 -21.95 3.26
C GLU A 269 2.38 -22.82 2.86
N LYS A 270 3.10 -23.33 3.86
CA LYS A 270 4.06 -24.41 3.70
C LYS A 270 4.03 -25.32 4.93
N SER A 271 4.44 -26.58 4.78
CA SER A 271 4.63 -27.47 5.93
C SER A 271 5.73 -26.97 6.86
N VAL A 272 5.59 -27.24 8.15
CA VAL A 272 6.62 -26.94 9.16
C VAL A 272 7.90 -27.70 8.81
N GLY A 273 8.99 -26.95 8.59
CA GLY A 273 10.32 -27.54 8.36
C GLY A 273 11.02 -27.94 9.66
N LEU A 274 12.22 -28.54 9.55
CA LEU A 274 13.05 -28.91 10.71
C LEU A 274 13.38 -27.72 11.62
N SER A 275 13.42 -26.50 11.08
CA SER A 275 13.68 -25.24 11.78
C SER A 275 12.39 -24.49 12.17
N GLY A 276 11.23 -25.15 12.19
CA GLY A 276 9.95 -24.50 12.43
C GLY A 276 9.48 -23.63 11.26
N CYS A 277 8.80 -22.54 11.57
CA CYS A 277 8.34 -21.56 10.57
C CYS A 277 9.36 -20.45 10.24
N GLY A 278 10.57 -20.52 10.82
CA GLY A 278 11.64 -19.53 10.61
C GLY A 278 11.41 -18.25 11.43
N GLU A 279 11.37 -18.39 12.76
CA GLU A 279 11.45 -17.27 13.73
C GLU A 279 12.87 -16.71 13.84
#